data_AF-A0AAP5QTD0-F1
#
_entry.id   AF-A0AAP5QTD0-F1
#
_cell.length_a   1.000
_cell.length_b   1.000
_cell.length_c   1.000
_cell.angle_alpha   90.00
_cell.angle_beta   90.00
_cell.angle_gamma   90.00
#
_symmetry.space_group_name_H-M   'P 1'
#
loop_
_entity.id
_entity.type
_entity.pdbx_description
1 polymer ?
#
loop_
_entity_poly.entity_id
_entity_poly.type
_entity_poly.pdbx_seq_one_letter_code
_entity_poly.pdbx_strand_id
1 'polypeptide(L)'
;DLEYTIEWLQNGRQPGARRGADRRDVYKRTILADPRLIDALPEEYAIVQEAEGEVSEWDKERIADALSVLTEREKDIFMMHAVQNMSFEEIAALLNIKKGTVQKNIERSRLKMKNRANDSLFCLA
;
A
#
# COMPACT_ATOMS: atom_id res chain seq x y z
N ASP A 1 19.76 18.04 27.69
CA ASP A 1 18.63 17.52 28.48
C ASP A 1 18.00 16.38 27.68
N LEU A 2 17.85 15.20 28.27
CA LEU A 2 17.47 13.98 27.56
C LEU A 2 16.01 14.05 27.06
N GLU A 3 15.12 14.62 27.86
CA GLU A 3 13.71 14.84 27.49
C GLU A 3 13.57 15.74 26.27
N TYR A 4 14.32 16.85 26.23
CA TYR A 4 14.34 17.75 25.07
C TYR A 4 14.74 17.00 23.79
N THR A 5 15.79 16.18 23.84
CA THR A 5 16.20 15.39 22.67
C THR A 5 15.18 14.34 22.25
N ILE A 6 14.51 13.68 23.20
CA ILE A 6 13.48 12.68 22.92
C ILE A 6 12.26 13.32 22.25
N GLU A 7 11.77 14.43 22.78
CA GLU A 7 10.62 15.16 22.23
C GLU A 7 10.89 15.64 20.80
N TRP A 8 12.12 16.12 20.54
CA TRP A 8 12.50 16.55 19.20
C TRP A 8 12.52 15.38 18.20
N LEU A 9 13.13 14.26 18.57
CA LEU A 9 13.25 13.09 17.69
C LEU A 9 11.90 12.44 17.41
N GLN A 10 11.00 12.39 18.40
CA GLN A 10 9.66 11.82 18.23
C GLN A 10 8.75 12.68 17.36
N ASN A 11 8.78 14.01 17.54
CA ASN A 11 7.85 14.91 16.87
C ASN A 11 8.42 15.51 15.57
N GLY A 12 9.72 15.31 15.30
CA GLY A 12 10.42 15.92 14.16
C GLY A 12 10.44 17.45 14.21
N ARG A 13 10.09 18.06 15.34
CA ARG A 13 9.97 19.51 15.54
C ARG A 13 10.70 19.93 16.81
N GLN A 14 11.31 21.10 16.78
CA GLN A 14 12.02 21.64 17.93
C GLN A 14 11.05 21.82 19.12
N PRO A 15 11.34 21.23 20.29
CA PRO A 15 10.54 21.38 21.51
C PRO A 15 10.39 22.83 21.94
N GLY A 16 9.18 23.21 22.38
CA GLY A 16 8.86 24.56 22.82
C GLY A 16 8.73 25.63 21.72
N ALA A 17 8.98 25.27 20.44
CA ALA A 17 8.82 26.21 19.34
C ALA A 17 7.33 26.44 19.02
N ARG A 18 6.83 27.66 19.25
CA ARG A 18 5.44 28.05 18.91
C ARG A 18 5.09 27.94 17.42
N ARG A 19 6.07 28.02 16.53
CA ARG A 19 5.92 27.91 15.07
C ARG A 19 7.10 27.12 14.52
N GLY A 20 6.85 26.06 13.75
CA GLY A 20 7.91 25.25 13.18
C GLY A 20 8.68 25.95 12.05
N ALA A 21 9.86 25.40 11.72
CA ALA A 21 10.71 25.88 10.65
C ALA A 21 10.05 25.75 9.27
N ASP A 22 9.26 24.70 9.07
CA ASP A 22 8.39 24.46 7.90
C ASP A 22 7.56 25.70 7.54
N ARG A 23 6.98 26.39 8.52
CA ARG A 23 6.15 27.58 8.28
C ARG A 23 6.96 28.75 7.71
N ARG A 24 8.25 28.88 8.05
CA ARG A 24 9.14 29.87 7.43
C ARG A 24 9.61 29.40 6.05
N ASP A 25 9.83 28.09 5.91
CA ASP A 25 10.31 27.50 4.68
C ASP A 25 9.27 27.50 3.56
N VAL A 26 7.97 27.42 3.87
CA VAL A 26 6.90 27.62 2.88
C VAL A 26 7.10 28.94 2.15
N TYR A 27 7.20 30.08 2.85
CA TYR A 27 7.39 31.37 2.18
C TYR A 27 8.75 31.54 1.50
N LYS A 28 9.79 30.80 1.92
CA LYS A 28 11.12 30.85 1.31
C LYS A 28 11.29 29.93 0.10
N ARG A 29 10.59 28.79 0.09
CA ARG A 29 10.68 27.75 -0.95
C ARG A 29 9.52 27.84 -1.94
N THR A 30 8.41 28.47 -1.58
CA THR A 30 7.30 28.72 -2.50
C THR A 30 7.64 29.90 -3.38
N ILE A 31 7.86 29.63 -4.66
CA ILE A 31 7.95 30.63 -5.71
C ILE A 31 6.54 30.81 -6.27
N LEU A 32 5.98 32.02 -6.16
CA LEU A 32 4.75 32.37 -6.85
C LEU A 32 5.08 32.57 -8.34
N ALA A 33 4.87 31.53 -9.14
CA ALA A 33 5.14 31.51 -10.57
C ALA A 33 3.86 31.18 -11.36
N ASP A 34 3.86 31.55 -12.65
CA ASP A 34 2.83 31.12 -13.59
C ASP A 34 2.82 29.58 -13.68
N PRO A 35 1.68 28.90 -13.53
CA PRO A 35 1.58 27.45 -13.67
C PRO A 35 2.19 26.91 -14.97
N ARG A 36 2.19 27.69 -16.05
CA ARG A 36 2.81 27.33 -17.35
C ARG A 36 4.31 27.08 -17.27
N LEU A 37 4.97 27.56 -16.21
CA LEU A 37 6.39 27.30 -15.98
C LEU A 37 6.64 25.80 -15.75
N ILE A 38 5.67 25.06 -15.21
CA ILE A 38 5.75 23.61 -15.00
C ILE A 38 5.90 22.90 -16.35
N ASP A 39 5.14 23.32 -17.36
CA ASP A 39 5.16 22.74 -18.71
C ASP A 39 6.47 23.05 -19.46
N ALA A 40 7.16 24.12 -19.08
CA ALA A 40 8.44 24.53 -19.66
C ALA A 40 9.66 23.91 -18.95
N LEU A 41 9.47 23.18 -17.85
CA LEU A 41 10.56 22.49 -17.17
C LEU A 41 11.11 21.36 -18.05
N PRO A 42 12.44 21.18 -18.11
CA PRO A 42 13.05 20.05 -18.80
C PRO A 42 12.51 18.71 -18.28
N GLU A 43 12.32 17.76 -19.20
CA GLU A 43 11.79 16.41 -18.91
C GLU A 43 12.69 15.63 -17.92
N GLU A 44 13.97 15.99 -17.80
CA GLU A 44 14.88 15.47 -16.78
C GLU A 44 14.41 15.74 -15.33
N TYR A 45 13.62 16.80 -15.11
CA TYR A 45 13.01 17.11 -13.82
C TYR A 45 11.58 16.60 -13.70
N ALA A 46 11.01 16.02 -14.76
CA ALA A 46 9.73 15.36 -14.67
C ALA A 46 9.88 14.14 -13.77
N ILE A 47 8.99 14.03 -12.78
CA ILE A 47 8.83 12.76 -12.07
C ILE A 47 8.29 11.80 -13.12
N VAL A 48 9.14 10.91 -13.62
CA VAL A 48 8.72 9.77 -14.43
C VAL A 48 7.84 8.93 -13.52
N GLN A 49 6.54 9.19 -13.56
CA GLN A 49 5.58 8.19 -13.12
C GLN A 49 5.74 7.07 -14.14
N GLU A 50 6.40 5.98 -13.74
CA GLU A 50 6.33 4.74 -14.50
C GLU A 50 4.85 4.53 -14.82
N ALA A 51 4.52 4.41 -16.10
CA ALA A 51 3.16 4.10 -16.51
C ALA A 51 2.73 2.90 -15.66
N GLU A 52 1.58 3.01 -14.97
CA GLU A 52 1.01 1.89 -14.22
C GLU A 52 1.03 0.68 -15.15
N GLY A 53 1.97 -0.24 -14.91
CA GLY A 53 2.21 -1.34 -15.83
C GLY A 53 0.93 -2.14 -15.93
N GLU A 54 0.29 -2.14 -17.09
CA GLU A 54 -0.89 -2.95 -17.30
C GLU A 54 -0.52 -4.42 -17.01
N VAL A 55 -1.26 -5.05 -16.10
CA VAL A 55 -1.09 -6.47 -15.82
C VAL A 55 -1.34 -7.23 -17.11
N SER A 56 -0.32 -7.96 -17.59
CA SER A 56 -0.41 -8.78 -18.79
C SER A 56 -1.60 -9.73 -18.72
N GLU A 57 -2.21 -10.03 -19.86
CA GLU A 57 -3.31 -11.00 -19.92
C GLU A 57 -2.89 -12.36 -19.34
N TRP A 58 -1.63 -12.75 -19.54
CA TRP A 58 -1.05 -13.96 -18.95
C TRP A 58 -1.02 -13.91 -17.41
N ASP A 59 -0.70 -12.76 -16.82
CA ASP A 59 -0.71 -12.60 -15.37
C ASP A 59 -2.13 -12.58 -14.82
N LYS A 60 -3.11 -12.03 -15.56
CA LYS A 60 -4.52 -12.13 -15.18
C LYS A 60 -5.00 -13.58 -15.15
N GLU A 61 -4.64 -14.38 -16.14
CA GLU A 61 -4.97 -15.81 -16.18
C GLU A 61 -4.31 -16.57 -15.01
N ARG A 62 -3.04 -16.28 -14.71
CA ARG A 62 -2.33 -16.85 -13.55
C ARG A 62 -2.99 -16.51 -12.23
N ILE A 63 -3.39 -15.25 -12.05
CA ILE A 63 -4.10 -14.79 -10.85
C ILE A 63 -5.47 -15.48 -10.75
N ALA A 64 -6.21 -15.57 -11.86
CA ALA A 64 -7.50 -16.24 -11.90
C ALA A 64 -7.40 -17.73 -11.53
N ASP A 65 -6.39 -18.42 -12.04
CA ASP A 65 -6.11 -19.82 -11.71
C ASP A 65 -5.77 -20.01 -10.23
N ALA A 66 -4.89 -19.17 -9.68
CA ALA A 66 -4.54 -19.21 -8.26
C ALA A 66 -5.77 -18.97 -7.36
N LEU A 67 -6.65 -18.03 -7.73
CA LEU A 67 -7.86 -17.72 -6.96
C LEU A 67 -8.93 -18.81 -7.12
N SER A 68 -8.94 -19.61 -8.18
CA SER A 68 -9.99 -20.60 -8.48
C SER A 68 -10.24 -21.62 -7.36
N VAL A 69 -9.22 -21.94 -6.55
CA VAL A 69 -9.29 -22.94 -5.47
C VAL A 69 -9.87 -22.40 -4.15
N LEU A 70 -10.11 -21.10 -4.07
CA LEU A 70 -10.71 -20.47 -2.90
C LEU A 70 -12.23 -20.50 -2.98
N THR A 71 -12.89 -20.78 -1.85
CA THR A 71 -14.34 -20.57 -1.72
C THR A 71 -14.67 -19.08 -1.82
N GLU A 72 -15.91 -18.73 -2.16
CA GLU A 72 -16.37 -17.34 -2.24
C GLU A 72 -16.06 -16.56 -0.94
N ARG A 73 -16.30 -17.20 0.20
CA ARG A 73 -16.01 -16.61 1.51
C ARG A 73 -14.51 -16.38 1.77
N GLU A 74 -13.66 -17.31 1.33
CA GLU A 74 -12.20 -17.18 1.42
C GLU A 74 -11.69 -16.07 0.49
N LYS A 75 -12.24 -15.98 -0.74
CA LYS A 75 -11.93 -14.91 -1.69
C LYS A 75 -12.27 -13.54 -1.11
N ASP A 76 -13.47 -13.36 -0.56
CA ASP A 76 -13.89 -12.08 0.02
C ASP A 76 -12.92 -11.60 1.10
N ILE A 77 -12.62 -12.48 2.08
CA ILE A 77 -11.71 -12.18 3.18
C ILE A 77 -10.30 -11.88 2.65
N PHE A 78 -9.84 -12.65 1.67
CA PHE A 78 -8.54 -12.43 1.06
C PHE A 78 -8.46 -11.10 0.30
N MET A 79 -9.48 -10.74 -0.48
CA MET A 79 -9.54 -9.48 -1.24
C MET A 79 -9.62 -8.26 -0.33
N MET A 80 -10.42 -8.33 0.75
CA MET A 80 -10.47 -7.26 1.77
C MET A 80 -9.08 -6.99 2.37
N HIS A 81 -8.28 -8.03 2.60
CA HIS A 81 -6.94 -7.85 3.15
C HIS A 81 -5.90 -7.47 2.08
N ALA A 82 -5.81 -8.23 0.99
CA ALA A 82 -4.71 -8.12 0.03
C ALA A 82 -4.88 -6.98 -0.99
N VAL A 83 -6.13 -6.60 -1.31
CA VAL A 83 -6.42 -5.57 -2.31
C VAL A 83 -6.88 -4.28 -1.64
N GLN A 84 -7.80 -4.37 -0.69
CA GLN A 84 -8.34 -3.20 0.02
C GLN A 84 -7.48 -2.77 1.22
N ASN A 85 -6.41 -3.53 1.51
CA ASN A 85 -5.43 -3.25 2.57
C ASN A 85 -6.05 -3.08 3.98
N MET A 86 -7.17 -3.75 4.24
CA MET A 86 -7.81 -3.75 5.55
C MET A 86 -7.03 -4.61 6.55
N SER A 87 -7.00 -4.17 7.81
CA SER A 87 -6.46 -4.95 8.92
C SER A 87 -7.37 -6.14 9.27
N PHE A 88 -6.81 -7.16 9.92
CA PHE A 88 -7.62 -8.32 10.35
C PHE A 88 -8.74 -7.95 11.33
N GLU A 89 -8.57 -6.84 12.06
CA GLU A 89 -9.54 -6.37 13.05
C GLU A 89 -10.71 -5.64 12.39
N GLU A 90 -10.45 -4.82 11.37
CA GLU A 90 -11.49 -4.19 10.54
C GLU A 90 -12.32 -5.23 9.80
N ILE A 91 -11.67 -6.23 9.20
CA ILE A 91 -12.35 -7.34 8.51
C ILE A 91 -13.22 -8.14 9.50
N ALA A 92 -12.68 -8.42 10.69
CA ALA A 92 -13.39 -9.14 11.73
C ALA A 92 -14.65 -8.39 12.19
N ALA A 93 -14.54 -7.07 12.39
CA ALA A 93 -15.66 -6.21 12.74
C ALA A 93 -16.71 -6.15 11.62
N LEU A 94 -16.29 -5.93 10.37
CA LEU A 94 -17.17 -5.85 9.20
C LEU A 94 -18.00 -7.13 9.02
N LEU A 95 -17.37 -8.28 9.26
CA LEU A 95 -17.95 -9.60 9.05
C LEU A 95 -18.57 -10.20 10.31
N ASN A 96 -18.51 -9.49 11.44
CA ASN A 96 -18.94 -9.94 12.76
C ASN A 96 -18.38 -11.33 13.15
N ILE A 97 -17.08 -11.52 12.97
CA ILE A 97 -16.35 -12.75 13.33
C ILE A 97 -15.13 -12.40 14.19
N LYS A 98 -14.48 -13.43 14.77
CA LYS A 98 -13.25 -13.21 15.55
C LYS A 98 -12.05 -12.92 14.62
N LYS A 99 -11.16 -12.01 15.04
CA LYS A 99 -9.86 -11.73 14.36
C LYS A 99 -9.06 -12.99 14.04
N GLY A 100 -9.00 -13.94 14.98
CA GLY A 100 -8.31 -15.23 14.76
C GLY A 100 -8.92 -16.09 13.66
N THR A 101 -10.22 -15.94 13.37
CA THR A 101 -10.87 -16.60 12.24
C THR A 101 -10.41 -16.00 10.91
N VAL A 102 -10.32 -14.66 10.84
CA VAL A 102 -9.80 -13.94 9.66
C VAL A 102 -8.36 -14.38 9.37
N GLN A 103 -7.49 -14.35 10.40
CA GLN A 103 -6.10 -14.75 10.26
C GLN A 103 -5.96 -16.18 9.70
N LYS A 104 -6.64 -17.16 10.32
CA LYS A 104 -6.61 -18.56 9.86
C LYS A 104 -7.16 -18.73 8.44
N ASN A 105 -8.18 -17.95 8.08
CA ASN A 105 -8.75 -17.98 6.74
C ASN A 105 -7.73 -17.50 5.70
N ILE A 106 -7.02 -16.42 5.97
CA ILE A 106 -5.96 -15.88 5.09
C ILE A 106 -4.79 -16.86 4.98
N GLU A 107 -4.32 -17.43 6.10
CA GLU A 107 -3.24 -18.44 6.10
C GLU A 107 -3.62 -19.66 5.25
N ARG A 108 -4.83 -20.18 5.42
CA ARG A 108 -5.35 -21.30 4.61
C ARG A 108 -5.46 -20.94 3.14
N SER A 109 -5.96 -19.73 2.83
CA SER A 109 -6.11 -19.26 1.45
C SER A 109 -4.77 -19.17 0.74
N ARG A 110 -3.75 -18.60 1.41
CA ARG A 110 -2.37 -18.56 0.90
C ARG A 110 -1.80 -19.95 0.66
N LEU A 111 -2.05 -20.90 1.56
CA LEU A 111 -1.61 -22.28 1.38
C LEU A 111 -2.28 -22.95 0.18
N LYS A 112 -3.59 -22.81 0.01
CA LYS A 112 -4.33 -23.33 -1.15
C LYS A 112 -3.80 -22.77 -2.47
N MET A 113 -3.64 -21.45 -2.54
CA MET A 113 -3.10 -20.77 -3.72
C MET A 113 -1.67 -21.21 -4.02
N LYS A 114 -0.82 -21.36 -3.00
CA LYS A 114 0.56 -21.85 -3.17
C LYS A 114 0.60 -23.26 -3.74
N ASN A 115 -0.25 -24.16 -3.23
CA ASN A 115 -0.33 -25.52 -3.75
C ASN A 115 -0.83 -25.52 -5.19
N ARG A 116 -1.87 -24.72 -5.51
CA ARG A 116 -2.35 -24.55 -6.88
C ARG A 116 -1.24 -24.04 -7.81
N ALA A 117 -0.47 -23.06 -7.36
CA ALA A 117 0.64 -22.47 -8.09
C ALA A 117 1.85 -23.40 -8.24
N ASN A 118 1.90 -24.57 -7.59
CA ASN A 118 2.91 -25.59 -7.86
C ASN A 118 2.42 -26.61 -8.89
N ASP A 119 1.12 -26.92 -8.87
CA ASP A 119 0.50 -27.91 -9.76
C ASP A 119 -0.02 -27.31 -11.07
N SER A 120 0.08 -25.99 -11.23
CA SER A 120 -0.50 -25.28 -12.37
C SER A 120 0.33 -25.44 -13.64
N LEU A 121 -0.33 -25.35 -14.79
CA LEU A 121 0.34 -25.35 -16.09
C LEU A 121 1.28 -24.14 -16.26
N PHE A 122 1.06 -23.06 -15.50
CA PHE A 122 1.90 -21.87 -15.46
C PHE A 122 3.29 -22.10 -14.83
N CYS A 123 3.54 -23.23 -14.17
CA CYS A 123 4.84 -23.56 -13.57
C CYS A 123 5.89 -24.05 -14.58
N LEU A 124 5.43 -24.44 -15.77
CA LEU A 124 6.23 -25.05 -16.82
C LEU A 124 6.64 -24.05 -17.93
N ALA A 125 6.23 -22.78 -17.79
CA ALA A 125 6.47 -21.70 -18.74
C ALA A 125 7.75 -20.92 -18.43
#